data_AF-A0A850R114-F1
#
_entry.id   AF-A0A850R114-F1
#
_cell.length_a   1.000
_cell.length_b   1.000
_cell.length_c   1.000
_cell.angle_alpha   90.00
_cell.angle_beta   90.00
_cell.angle_gamma   90.00
#
_symmetry.space_group_name_H-M   'P 1'
#
loop_
_entity.id
_entity.type
_entity.pdbx_description
1 polymer ?
#
loop_
_entity_poly.entity_id
_entity_poly.type
_entity_poly.pdbx_seq_one_letter_code
_entity_poly.pdbx_strand_id
1 'polypeptide(L)'
;SSLPKPLDSMMEKLADESWYAVKQEAIKYLEVRWQHDVYQEYQAKLATRYPFNPRASKDVSLKDFESFFAPDGTLSRFYNDQLKMFIDENISMSVNGQQNALLRSDVLKQFTNAKKIQEAFFNRKGILDVEFSLEPIELSSNQRRSVINVDGQYVEYSHGPHRSIELVWPNTLREGAISKLSLVPSKVNESPRGITIQGPWAFFRLLDRGAVVSSSSTSVDYQFSINGGEVTYRLTSEADANPFTSALFRNFKLTRTLY
;
A
#
# COMPACT_ATOMS: atom_id res chain seq x y z
N SER A 1 -21.46 -50.24 20.98
CA SER A 1 -21.17 -50.66 22.37
C SER A 1 -20.88 -49.40 23.16
N SER A 2 -21.78 -49.01 24.05
CA SER A 2 -21.67 -47.78 24.86
C SER A 2 -20.83 -48.06 26.11
N LEU A 3 -19.82 -47.23 26.38
CA LEU A 3 -19.07 -47.30 27.63
C LEU A 3 -19.96 -46.85 28.81
N PRO A 4 -19.65 -47.24 30.05
CA PRO A 4 -20.37 -46.78 31.23
C PRO A 4 -20.22 -45.25 31.42
N LYS A 5 -21.32 -44.56 31.78
CA LYS A 5 -21.42 -43.09 31.91
C LYS A 5 -20.24 -42.35 32.58
N PRO A 6 -19.54 -42.86 33.61
CA PRO A 6 -18.38 -42.18 34.20
C PRO A 6 -17.17 -42.15 33.27
N LEU A 7 -16.96 -43.22 32.49
CA LEU A 7 -15.84 -43.36 31.55
C LEU A 7 -16.03 -42.47 30.31
N ASP A 8 -17.26 -42.32 29.81
CA ASP A 8 -17.58 -41.39 28.73
C ASP A 8 -17.24 -39.94 29.12
N SER A 9 -17.67 -39.48 30.30
CA SER A 9 -17.38 -38.12 30.76
C SER A 9 -15.90 -37.84 31.04
N MET A 10 -15.13 -38.86 31.44
CA MET A 10 -13.68 -38.75 31.60
C MET A 10 -12.96 -38.75 30.26
N MET A 11 -13.42 -39.56 29.31
CA MET A 11 -12.84 -39.65 27.96
C MET A 11 -13.15 -38.40 27.13
N GLU A 12 -14.35 -37.82 27.26
CA GLU A 12 -14.70 -36.52 26.68
C GLU A 12 -13.85 -35.40 27.29
N LYS A 13 -13.69 -35.33 28.62
CA LYS A 13 -12.82 -34.33 29.25
C LYS A 13 -11.36 -34.46 28.86
N LEU A 14 -10.83 -35.69 28.80
CA LEU A 14 -9.46 -35.94 28.36
C LEU A 14 -9.27 -35.57 26.88
N ALA A 15 -10.25 -35.84 26.03
CA ALA A 15 -10.24 -35.43 24.63
C ALA A 15 -10.30 -33.90 24.49
N ASP A 16 -11.15 -33.23 25.28
CA ASP A 16 -11.28 -31.76 25.29
C ASP A 16 -10.03 -31.06 25.83
N GLU A 17 -9.41 -31.56 26.91
CA GLU A 17 -8.17 -31.02 27.47
C GLU A 17 -6.98 -31.24 26.52
N SER A 18 -6.90 -32.42 25.88
CA SER A 18 -5.88 -32.70 24.86
C SER A 18 -6.06 -31.82 23.63
N TRP A 19 -7.30 -31.60 23.19
CA TRP A 19 -7.64 -30.71 22.09
C TRP A 19 -7.32 -29.25 22.40
N TYR A 20 -7.56 -28.80 23.63
CA TYR A 20 -7.20 -27.46 24.09
C TYR A 20 -5.69 -27.24 24.09
N ALA A 21 -4.91 -28.21 24.56
CA ALA A 21 -3.44 -28.14 24.54
C ALA A 21 -2.88 -28.09 23.11
N VAL A 22 -3.41 -28.91 22.19
CA VAL A 22 -3.03 -28.89 20.77
C VAL A 22 -3.36 -27.55 20.12
N LYS A 23 -4.54 -26.97 20.42
CA LYS A 23 -4.91 -25.63 19.95
C LYS A 23 -3.94 -24.55 20.44
N GLN A 24 -3.60 -24.54 21.73
CA GLN A 24 -2.65 -23.58 22.30
C GLN A 24 -1.27 -23.67 21.62
N GLU A 25 -0.80 -24.88 21.32
CA GLU A 25 0.47 -25.06 20.63
C GLU A 25 0.41 -24.59 19.16
N ALA A 26 -0.70 -24.84 18.46
CA ALA A 26 -0.93 -24.33 17.11
C ALA A 26 -0.94 -22.79 17.06
N ILE A 27 -1.53 -22.14 18.07
CA ILE A 27 -1.59 -20.67 18.18
C ILE A 27 -0.20 -20.09 18.42
N LYS A 28 0.59 -20.69 19.34
CA LYS A 28 1.98 -20.29 19.56
C LYS A 28 2.82 -20.46 18.31
N TYR A 29 2.65 -21.59 17.61
CA TYR A 29 3.33 -21.83 16.34
C TYR A 29 2.98 -20.75 15.32
N LEU A 30 1.70 -20.41 15.16
CA LEU A 30 1.23 -19.36 14.26
C LEU A 30 1.85 -17.99 14.57
N GLU A 31 1.95 -17.63 15.85
CA GLU A 31 2.61 -16.39 16.29
C GLU A 31 4.11 -16.38 15.97
N VAL A 32 4.81 -17.49 16.20
CA VAL A 32 6.23 -17.60 15.83
C VAL A 32 6.41 -17.46 14.32
N ARG A 33 5.55 -18.11 13.52
CA ARG A 33 5.56 -18.00 12.06
C ARG A 33 5.25 -16.57 11.61
N TRP A 34 4.27 -15.90 12.20
CA TRP A 34 3.98 -14.49 11.90
C TRP A 34 5.19 -13.58 12.13
N GLN A 35 5.82 -13.73 13.30
CA GLN A 35 6.97 -12.91 13.65
C GLN A 35 8.12 -13.12 12.67
N HIS A 36 8.41 -14.37 12.31
CA HIS A 36 9.55 -14.72 11.46
C HIS A 36 9.29 -14.46 9.97
N ASP A 37 8.17 -14.94 9.45
CA ASP A 37 7.89 -14.96 8.01
C ASP A 37 7.38 -13.61 7.51
N VAL A 38 6.64 -12.86 8.35
CA VAL A 38 5.95 -11.64 7.91
C VAL A 38 6.50 -10.40 8.59
N TYR A 39 6.47 -10.36 9.93
CA TYR A 39 6.76 -9.13 10.67
C TYR A 39 8.23 -8.70 10.54
N GLN A 40 9.17 -9.65 10.63
CA GLN A 40 10.60 -9.36 10.45
C GLN A 40 10.90 -8.81 9.05
N GLU A 41 10.31 -9.40 8.00
CA GLU A 41 10.46 -8.90 6.63
C GLU A 41 9.89 -7.47 6.50
N TYR A 42 8.66 -7.26 6.97
CA TYR A 42 8.01 -5.94 6.96
C TYR A 42 8.86 -4.88 7.67
N GLN A 43 9.33 -5.18 8.88
CA GLN A 43 10.09 -4.24 9.68
C GLN A 43 11.44 -3.90 9.04
N ALA A 44 12.12 -4.90 8.49
CA ALA A 44 13.45 -4.74 7.89
C ALA A 44 13.41 -4.01 6.54
N LYS A 45 12.42 -4.32 5.70
CA LYS A 45 12.39 -3.89 4.29
C LYS A 45 11.39 -2.78 3.99
N LEU A 46 10.32 -2.61 4.78
CA LEU A 46 9.20 -1.74 4.43
C LEU A 46 8.96 -0.62 5.46
N ALA A 47 8.77 -0.97 6.74
CA ALA A 47 8.19 -0.10 7.76
C ALA A 47 8.89 1.26 7.96
N THR A 48 10.21 1.30 7.79
CA THR A 48 11.03 2.51 8.04
C THR A 48 11.31 3.34 6.80
N ARG A 49 10.80 2.92 5.63
CA ARG A 49 11.13 3.47 4.31
C ARG A 49 9.90 4.07 3.64
N TYR A 50 10.13 4.92 2.66
CA TYR A 50 9.05 5.45 1.83
C TYR A 50 8.49 4.35 0.92
N PRO A 51 7.16 4.21 0.76
CA PRO A 51 6.10 5.16 1.15
C PRO A 51 5.48 4.95 2.54
N PHE A 52 5.85 3.90 3.28
CA PHE A 52 5.29 3.59 4.62
C PHE A 52 5.67 4.63 5.68
N ASN A 53 6.86 5.20 5.56
CA ASN A 53 7.30 6.36 6.31
C ASN A 53 7.53 7.53 5.34
N PRO A 54 6.58 8.49 5.24
CA PRO A 54 6.69 9.63 4.30
C PRO A 54 7.92 10.51 4.53
N ARG A 55 8.48 10.49 5.76
CA ARG A 55 9.68 11.26 6.13
C ARG A 55 10.99 10.52 5.87
N ALA A 56 10.94 9.26 5.46
CA ALA A 56 12.14 8.48 5.19
C ALA A 56 12.88 9.04 3.97
N SER A 57 14.21 9.05 4.02
CA SER A 57 15.07 9.38 2.87
C SER A 57 15.31 8.19 1.95
N LYS A 58 15.16 6.96 2.46
CA LYS A 58 15.30 5.73 1.68
C LYS A 58 13.94 5.22 1.23
N ASP A 59 13.92 4.70 0.01
CA ASP A 59 12.76 4.08 -0.58
C ASP A 59 12.75 2.58 -0.31
N VAL A 60 11.54 2.01 -0.24
CA VAL A 60 11.32 0.59 -0.43
C VAL A 60 11.65 0.26 -1.89
N SER A 61 12.44 -0.79 -2.13
CA SER A 61 12.67 -1.25 -3.49
C SER A 61 11.35 -1.79 -4.07
N LEU A 62 11.10 -1.59 -5.36
CA LEU A 62 9.88 -2.12 -5.99
C LEU A 62 9.79 -3.65 -5.83
N LYS A 63 10.94 -4.33 -5.89
CA LYS A 63 11.04 -5.77 -5.67
C LYS A 63 10.61 -6.20 -4.26
N ASP A 64 11.01 -5.48 -3.22
CA ASP A 64 10.59 -5.82 -1.85
C ASP A 64 9.11 -5.52 -1.64
N PHE A 65 8.58 -4.47 -2.29
CA PHE A 65 7.16 -4.18 -2.30
C PHE A 65 6.35 -5.29 -2.98
N GLU A 66 6.77 -5.72 -4.18
CA GLU A 66 6.18 -6.85 -4.91
C GLU A 66 6.23 -8.15 -4.11
N SER A 67 7.40 -8.50 -3.58
CA SER A 67 7.61 -9.74 -2.81
C SER A 67 6.66 -9.82 -1.61
N PHE A 68 6.34 -8.69 -1.00
CA PHE A 68 5.49 -8.63 0.17
C PHE A 68 3.99 -8.57 -0.15
N PHE A 69 3.58 -7.73 -1.11
CA PHE A 69 2.17 -7.39 -1.37
C PHE A 69 1.54 -8.04 -2.60
N ALA A 70 2.31 -8.66 -3.50
CA ALA A 70 1.73 -9.32 -4.67
C ALA A 70 0.65 -10.36 -4.26
N PRO A 71 -0.28 -10.73 -5.16
CA PRO A 71 -1.29 -11.77 -4.90
C PRO A 71 -0.72 -13.08 -4.37
N ASP A 72 0.50 -13.42 -4.76
CA ASP A 72 1.27 -14.57 -4.31
C ASP A 72 2.42 -14.19 -3.34
N GLY A 73 2.46 -12.95 -2.86
CA GLY A 73 3.49 -12.42 -1.97
C GLY A 73 3.44 -12.96 -0.54
N THR A 74 4.41 -12.54 0.28
CA THR A 74 4.58 -12.99 1.68
C THR A 74 3.27 -12.90 2.48
N LEU A 75 2.59 -11.75 2.44
CA LEU A 75 1.41 -11.52 3.27
C LEU A 75 0.20 -12.37 2.81
N SER A 76 -0.01 -12.46 1.49
CA SER A 76 -1.08 -13.26 0.89
C SER A 76 -0.89 -14.76 1.15
N ARG A 77 0.34 -15.26 0.99
CA ARG A 77 0.68 -16.67 1.32
C ARG A 77 0.46 -16.97 2.79
N PHE A 78 0.93 -16.11 3.69
CA PHE A 78 0.69 -16.31 5.13
C PHE A 78 -0.80 -16.36 5.46
N TYR A 79 -1.60 -15.46 4.88
CA TYR A 79 -3.04 -15.46 5.06
C TYR A 79 -3.67 -16.79 4.61
N ASN A 80 -3.39 -17.22 3.38
CA ASN A 80 -4.00 -18.40 2.79
C ASN A 80 -3.54 -19.71 3.45
N ASP A 81 -2.24 -19.83 3.70
CA ASP A 81 -1.62 -21.09 4.13
C ASP A 81 -1.69 -21.29 5.64
N GLN A 82 -1.63 -20.19 6.41
CA GLN A 82 -1.51 -20.26 7.88
C GLN A 82 -2.74 -19.69 8.59
N LEU A 83 -3.32 -18.59 8.11
CA LEU A 83 -4.34 -17.86 8.89
C LEU A 83 -5.78 -18.27 8.57
N LYS A 84 -6.06 -18.59 7.31
CA LYS A 84 -7.42 -18.80 6.79
C LYS A 84 -8.17 -19.88 7.54
N MET A 85 -7.52 -21.02 7.83
CA MET A 85 -8.12 -22.12 8.59
C MET A 85 -8.58 -21.67 9.98
N PHE A 86 -7.77 -20.88 10.70
CA PHE A 86 -8.12 -20.39 12.04
C PHE A 86 -9.29 -19.42 12.02
N ILE A 87 -9.40 -18.61 10.97
CA ILE A 87 -10.52 -17.67 10.78
C ILE A 87 -11.80 -18.44 10.43
N ASP A 88 -11.73 -19.34 9.44
CA ASP A 88 -12.89 -20.07 8.93
C ASP A 88 -13.48 -21.03 9.99
N GLU A 89 -12.64 -21.65 10.82
CA GLU A 89 -13.06 -22.55 11.89
C GLU A 89 -13.52 -21.83 13.17
N ASN A 90 -13.55 -20.48 13.19
CA ASN A 90 -13.86 -19.66 14.37
C ASN A 90 -13.09 -20.11 15.62
N ILE A 91 -11.82 -20.50 15.47
CA ILE A 91 -11.03 -20.96 16.60
C ILE A 91 -10.90 -19.78 17.58
N SER A 92 -11.26 -20.00 18.84
CA SER A 92 -11.25 -18.98 19.90
C SER A 92 -10.35 -19.42 21.05
N MET A 93 -9.78 -18.45 21.76
CA MET A 93 -9.08 -18.72 23.01
C MET A 93 -10.02 -18.51 24.19
N SER A 94 -10.12 -19.50 25.08
CA SER A 94 -10.72 -19.29 26.40
C SER A 94 -9.66 -18.66 27.31
N VAL A 95 -9.86 -17.40 27.69
CA VAL A 95 -9.09 -16.71 28.73
C VAL A 95 -10.05 -16.39 29.86
N ASN A 96 -9.78 -16.90 31.07
CA ASN A 96 -10.62 -16.71 32.25
C ASN A 96 -12.10 -17.11 32.06
N GLY A 97 -12.37 -18.13 31.25
CA GLY A 97 -13.72 -18.63 30.97
C GLY A 97 -14.51 -17.82 29.94
N GLN A 98 -13.91 -16.78 29.33
CA GLN A 98 -14.49 -16.03 28.23
C GLN A 98 -13.84 -16.45 26.90
N GLN A 99 -14.66 -16.76 25.89
CA GLN A 99 -14.19 -17.02 24.54
C GLN A 99 -13.82 -15.69 23.87
N ASN A 100 -12.54 -15.48 23.60
CA ASN A 100 -12.03 -14.34 22.87
C ASN A 100 -11.66 -14.74 21.44
N ALA A 101 -11.90 -13.84 20.49
CA ALA A 101 -11.42 -14.01 19.12
C ALA A 101 -9.90 -14.22 19.11
N LEU A 102 -9.44 -15.22 18.35
CA LEU A 102 -8.02 -15.59 18.33
C LEU A 102 -7.12 -14.48 17.83
N LEU A 103 -7.57 -13.77 16.80
CA LEU A 103 -6.83 -12.71 16.15
C LEU A 103 -7.32 -11.38 16.66
N ARG A 104 -6.38 -10.48 16.94
CA ARG A 104 -6.74 -9.11 17.27
C ARG A 104 -7.43 -8.43 16.09
N SER A 105 -8.44 -7.63 16.40
CA SER A 105 -9.23 -6.94 15.37
C SER A 105 -8.41 -5.94 14.55
N ASP A 106 -7.33 -5.40 15.10
CA ASP A 106 -6.39 -4.53 14.38
C ASP A 106 -5.56 -5.27 13.34
N VAL A 107 -5.18 -6.52 13.60
CA VAL A 107 -4.48 -7.40 12.65
C VAL A 107 -5.37 -7.73 11.45
N LEU A 108 -6.63 -8.11 11.69
CA LEU A 108 -7.59 -8.36 10.61
C LEU A 108 -7.80 -7.12 9.73
N LYS A 109 -7.88 -5.92 10.34
CA LYS A 109 -7.93 -4.66 9.59
C LYS A 109 -6.69 -4.45 8.72
N GLN A 110 -5.50 -4.89 9.16
CA GLN A 110 -4.29 -4.77 8.35
C GLN A 110 -4.34 -5.64 7.08
N PHE A 111 -4.94 -6.84 7.13
CA PHE A 111 -5.15 -7.63 5.92
C PHE A 111 -6.11 -6.95 4.93
N THR A 112 -7.17 -6.30 5.43
CA THR A 112 -8.04 -5.47 4.59
C THR A 112 -7.28 -4.30 3.97
N ASN A 113 -6.44 -3.61 4.75
CA ASN A 113 -5.63 -2.49 4.23
C ASN A 113 -4.57 -2.96 3.23
N ALA A 114 -3.96 -4.12 3.47
CA ALA A 114 -3.03 -4.73 2.51
C ALA A 114 -3.73 -5.09 1.20
N LYS A 115 -4.95 -5.62 1.26
CA LYS A 115 -5.74 -5.91 0.06
C LYS A 115 -6.02 -4.64 -0.74
N LYS A 116 -6.36 -3.52 -0.08
CA LYS A 116 -6.50 -2.22 -0.76
C LYS A 116 -5.21 -1.73 -1.40
N ILE A 117 -4.06 -1.93 -0.75
CA ILE A 117 -2.75 -1.64 -1.35
C ILE A 117 -2.54 -2.54 -2.58
N GLN A 118 -2.84 -3.84 -2.48
CA GLN A 118 -2.71 -4.77 -3.58
C GLN A 118 -3.60 -4.37 -4.78
N GLU A 119 -4.87 -4.06 -4.54
CA GLU A 119 -5.84 -3.62 -5.55
C GLU A 119 -5.45 -2.29 -6.21
N ALA A 120 -4.76 -1.41 -5.48
CA ALA A 120 -4.34 -0.10 -6.00
C ALA A 120 -3.07 -0.15 -6.84
N PHE A 121 -2.21 -1.16 -6.64
CA PHE A 121 -0.86 -1.20 -7.20
C PHE A 121 -0.61 -2.36 -8.17
N PHE A 122 -1.38 -3.45 -8.07
CA PHE A 122 -1.18 -4.64 -8.90
C PHE A 122 -2.35 -4.83 -9.85
N ASN A 123 -2.06 -5.09 -11.11
CA ASN A 123 -3.08 -5.42 -12.10
C ASN A 123 -3.65 -6.83 -11.85
N ARG A 124 -4.64 -7.23 -12.65
CA ARG A 124 -5.31 -8.54 -12.53
C ARG A 124 -4.40 -9.76 -12.69
N LYS A 125 -3.20 -9.58 -13.27
CA LYS A 125 -2.18 -10.63 -13.41
C LYS A 125 -1.23 -10.68 -12.20
N GLY A 126 -1.41 -9.80 -11.21
CA GLY A 126 -0.54 -9.69 -10.04
C GLY A 126 0.79 -9.00 -10.32
N ILE A 127 0.87 -8.23 -11.41
CA ILE A 127 2.06 -7.46 -11.77
C ILE A 127 1.91 -6.04 -11.23
N LEU A 128 2.97 -5.48 -10.65
CA LEU A 128 3.02 -4.08 -10.23
C LEU A 128 2.91 -3.17 -11.45
N ASP A 129 1.74 -2.56 -11.60
CA ASP A 129 1.33 -1.90 -12.83
C ASP A 129 0.11 -1.01 -12.53
N VAL A 130 0.35 0.29 -12.48
CA VAL A 130 -0.65 1.31 -12.18
C VAL A 130 -0.93 2.10 -13.45
N GLU A 131 -2.06 1.81 -14.08
CA GLU A 131 -2.61 2.57 -15.19
C GLU A 131 -3.44 3.73 -14.63
N PHE A 132 -3.19 4.94 -15.15
CA PHE A 132 -3.89 6.14 -14.73
C PHE A 132 -3.86 7.20 -15.82
N SER A 133 -4.76 8.17 -15.71
CA SER A 133 -4.75 9.33 -16.57
C SER A 133 -4.29 10.59 -15.82
N LEU A 134 -3.57 11.46 -16.52
CA LEU A 134 -3.13 12.76 -16.02
C LEU A 134 -3.68 13.87 -16.91
N GLU A 135 -4.43 14.79 -16.31
CA GLU A 135 -5.05 15.92 -16.98
C GLU A 135 -4.55 17.25 -16.36
N PRO A 136 -3.98 18.16 -17.15
CA PRO A 136 -3.73 19.53 -16.71
C PRO A 136 -5.05 20.28 -16.53
N ILE A 137 -5.30 20.81 -15.34
CA ILE A 137 -6.53 21.53 -15.00
C ILE A 137 -6.35 23.03 -15.05
N GLU A 138 -5.22 23.51 -14.56
CA GLU A 138 -4.93 24.95 -14.50
C GLU A 138 -3.44 25.19 -14.55
N LEU A 139 -3.04 26.27 -15.20
CA LEU A 139 -1.69 26.82 -15.17
C LEU A 139 -1.82 28.32 -14.94
N SER A 140 -1.06 28.85 -13.98
CA SER A 140 -0.99 30.29 -13.74
C SER A 140 -0.51 31.06 -14.99
N SER A 141 -1.10 32.23 -15.24
CA SER A 141 -0.86 33.03 -16.45
C SER A 141 0.57 33.60 -16.57
N ASN A 142 1.31 33.68 -15.46
CA ASN A 142 2.73 34.05 -15.44
C ASN A 142 3.65 32.91 -15.91
N GLN A 143 3.12 31.72 -16.17
CA GLN A 143 3.80 30.59 -16.79
C GLN A 143 3.25 30.36 -18.19
N ARG A 144 4.13 30.18 -19.17
CA ARG A 144 3.71 29.86 -20.55
C ARG A 144 3.52 28.35 -20.75
N ARG A 145 4.16 27.54 -19.91
CA ARG A 145 4.19 26.09 -20.04
C ARG A 145 4.51 25.38 -18.73
N SER A 146 3.87 24.23 -18.50
CA SER A 146 4.30 23.20 -17.54
C SER A 146 4.73 21.93 -18.26
N VAL A 147 5.73 21.24 -17.71
CA VAL A 147 6.20 19.93 -18.19
C VAL A 147 6.37 19.01 -16.99
N ILE A 148 5.59 17.93 -16.94
CA ILE A 148 5.77 16.86 -15.97
C ILE A 148 6.34 15.61 -16.66
N ASN A 149 7.34 15.00 -16.05
CA ASN A 149 7.93 13.74 -16.41
C ASN A 149 7.60 12.72 -15.33
N VAL A 150 7.00 11.60 -15.73
CA VAL A 150 6.72 10.41 -14.91
C VAL A 150 7.49 9.24 -15.51
N ASP A 151 8.66 8.95 -14.93
CA ASP A 151 9.48 7.79 -15.29
C ASP A 151 9.79 7.68 -16.80
N GLY A 152 10.04 8.83 -17.43
CA GLY A 152 10.34 8.97 -18.86
C GLY A 152 9.14 9.33 -19.74
N GLN A 153 7.92 9.34 -19.21
CA GLN A 153 6.72 9.80 -19.91
C GLN A 153 6.49 11.28 -19.66
N TYR A 154 6.42 12.08 -20.72
CA TYR A 154 6.30 13.54 -20.61
C TYR A 154 4.90 14.02 -20.94
N VAL A 155 4.36 14.87 -20.07
CA VAL A 155 3.13 15.62 -20.30
C VAL A 155 3.44 17.11 -20.27
N GLU A 156 3.16 17.78 -21.40
CA GLU A 156 3.36 19.22 -21.58
C GLU A 156 1.99 19.91 -21.67
N TYR A 157 1.87 21.07 -21.01
CA TYR A 157 0.68 21.90 -21.09
C TYR A 157 1.05 23.37 -21.23
N SER A 158 0.42 24.06 -22.18
CA SER A 158 0.71 25.47 -22.52
C SER A 158 -0.59 26.24 -22.78
N HIS A 159 -1.53 26.23 -21.83
CA HIS A 159 -2.85 26.91 -21.93
C HIS A 159 -3.74 26.44 -23.09
N GLY A 160 -3.53 25.20 -23.54
CA GLY A 160 -4.37 24.57 -24.56
C GLY A 160 -5.63 23.92 -23.97
N PRO A 161 -6.38 23.16 -24.79
CA PRO A 161 -7.45 22.32 -24.30
C PRO A 161 -6.94 21.32 -23.24
N HIS A 162 -7.74 21.07 -22.20
CA HIS A 162 -7.42 20.08 -21.19
C HIS A 162 -7.59 18.70 -21.82
N ARG A 163 -6.49 17.95 -21.88
CA ARG A 163 -6.48 16.58 -22.43
C ARG A 163 -6.01 15.64 -21.33
N SER A 164 -6.80 14.61 -21.11
CA SER A 164 -6.41 13.46 -20.29
C SER A 164 -5.40 12.62 -21.07
N ILE A 165 -4.25 12.35 -20.45
CA ILE A 165 -3.17 11.55 -21.05
C ILE A 165 -2.99 10.29 -20.19
N GLU A 166 -3.13 9.13 -20.82
CA GLU A 166 -2.90 7.83 -20.19
C GLU A 166 -1.40 7.62 -19.94
N LEU A 167 -1.07 7.15 -18.74
CA LEU A 167 0.27 6.91 -18.24
C LEU A 167 0.29 5.62 -17.44
N VAL A 168 1.48 5.03 -17.34
CA VAL A 168 1.72 3.87 -16.48
C VAL A 168 2.80 4.16 -15.44
N TRP A 169 2.63 3.62 -14.24
CA TRP A 169 3.67 3.59 -13.22
C TRP A 169 3.78 2.19 -12.58
N PRO A 170 4.99 1.65 -12.35
CA PRO A 170 6.28 2.17 -12.77
C PRO A 170 6.51 1.93 -14.27
N ASN A 171 6.92 2.95 -15.02
CA ASN A 171 7.30 2.78 -16.43
C ASN A 171 8.76 2.27 -16.59
N THR A 172 9.51 2.24 -15.49
CA THR A 172 10.84 1.64 -15.44
C THR A 172 11.07 0.99 -14.08
N LEU A 173 11.63 -0.23 -14.08
CA LEU A 173 11.98 -0.95 -12.84
C LEU A 173 13.37 -0.56 -12.31
N ARG A 174 13.98 0.51 -12.83
CA ARG A 174 15.30 0.96 -12.41
C ARG A 174 15.19 1.75 -11.10
N GLU A 175 16.08 1.45 -10.15
CA GLU A 175 16.22 2.20 -8.89
C GLU A 175 16.48 3.72 -9.10
N GLY A 176 16.98 4.10 -10.27
CA GLY A 176 17.22 5.49 -10.66
C GLY A 176 16.10 6.13 -11.46
N ALA A 177 14.85 5.68 -11.34
CA ALA A 177 13.70 6.33 -11.98
C ALA A 177 13.64 7.83 -11.60
N ILE A 178 13.22 8.68 -12.54
CA ILE A 178 13.21 10.14 -12.37
C ILE A 178 11.80 10.64 -12.67
N SER A 179 11.28 11.41 -11.73
CA SER A 179 10.08 12.23 -11.93
C SER A 179 10.41 13.70 -11.72
N LYS A 180 9.93 14.55 -12.63
CA LYS A 180 10.26 15.97 -12.65
C LYS A 180 9.08 16.81 -13.06
N LEU A 181 8.80 17.88 -12.32
CA LEU A 181 7.88 18.93 -12.75
C LEU A 181 8.65 20.21 -12.99
N SER A 182 8.44 20.86 -14.14
CA SER A 182 9.04 22.15 -14.48
C SER A 182 7.97 23.13 -14.94
N LEU A 183 8.03 24.37 -14.44
CA LEU A 183 7.28 25.51 -14.95
C LEU A 183 8.23 26.41 -15.73
N VAL A 184 7.76 26.88 -16.87
CA VAL A 184 8.48 27.81 -17.74
C VAL A 184 7.80 29.17 -17.62
N PRO A 185 8.49 30.18 -17.06
CA PRO A 185 7.96 31.54 -16.96
C PRO A 185 7.63 32.13 -18.33
N SER A 186 6.59 32.97 -18.37
CA SER A 186 6.23 33.75 -19.56
C SER A 186 7.22 34.88 -19.84
N LYS A 187 7.97 35.33 -18.82
CA LYS A 187 8.96 36.40 -18.95
C LYS A 187 10.18 35.92 -19.73
N VAL A 188 10.61 36.74 -20.70
CA VAL A 188 11.77 36.48 -21.55
C VAL A 188 13.03 36.42 -20.69
N ASN A 189 13.96 35.52 -21.04
CA ASN A 189 15.23 35.28 -20.35
C ASN A 189 15.14 34.74 -18.91
N GLU A 190 13.97 34.30 -18.46
CA GLU A 190 13.87 33.54 -17.21
C GLU A 190 13.98 32.03 -17.46
N SER A 191 14.83 31.38 -16.66
CA SER A 191 15.06 29.93 -16.75
C SER A 191 13.88 29.15 -16.15
N PRO A 192 13.52 27.99 -16.73
CA PRO A 192 12.55 27.08 -16.11
C PRO A 192 12.93 26.74 -14.67
N ARG A 193 11.93 26.66 -13.79
CA ARG A 193 12.09 26.22 -12.41
C ARG A 193 11.32 24.93 -12.22
N GLY A 194 11.88 24.02 -11.41
CA GLY A 194 11.28 22.71 -11.28
C GLY A 194 11.77 21.94 -10.07
N ILE A 195 11.03 20.88 -9.79
CA ILE A 195 11.32 19.88 -8.76
C ILE A 195 11.74 18.61 -9.50
N THR A 196 12.87 18.03 -9.12
CA THR A 196 13.34 16.75 -9.67
C THR A 196 13.56 15.79 -8.53
N ILE A 197 13.02 14.59 -8.66
CA ILE A 197 13.15 13.52 -7.68
C ILE A 197 13.62 12.27 -8.40
N GLN A 198 14.52 11.55 -7.75
CA GLN A 198 15.05 10.28 -8.21
C GLN A 198 14.78 9.20 -7.17
N GLY A 199 14.49 8.00 -7.63
CA GLY A 199 14.23 6.83 -6.81
C GLY A 199 13.11 5.97 -7.39
N PRO A 200 12.94 4.73 -6.93
CA PRO A 200 11.86 3.85 -7.39
C PRO A 200 10.47 4.46 -7.18
N TRP A 201 10.30 5.34 -6.19
CA TRP A 201 9.05 6.03 -5.90
C TRP A 201 9.09 7.53 -6.25
N ALA A 202 9.92 7.92 -7.22
CA ALA A 202 10.10 9.33 -7.58
C ALA A 202 8.79 10.06 -7.88
N PHE A 203 7.84 9.39 -8.55
CA PHE A 203 6.55 9.98 -8.90
C PHE A 203 5.70 10.29 -7.65
N PHE A 204 5.51 9.32 -6.76
CA PHE A 204 4.77 9.53 -5.52
C PHE A 204 5.39 10.60 -4.63
N ARG A 205 6.72 10.60 -4.53
CA ARG A 205 7.45 11.67 -3.82
C ARG A 205 7.29 13.03 -4.47
N LEU A 206 7.11 13.09 -5.80
CA LEU A 206 6.83 14.32 -6.51
C LEU A 206 5.44 14.81 -6.13
N LEU A 207 4.44 13.92 -6.14
CA LEU A 207 3.07 14.22 -5.70
C LEU A 207 3.04 14.76 -4.25
N ASP A 208 3.86 14.22 -3.35
CA ASP A 208 3.99 14.71 -1.97
C ASP A 208 4.54 16.15 -1.85
N ARG A 209 5.06 16.74 -2.94
CA ARG A 209 5.42 18.17 -3.00
C ARG A 209 4.24 19.06 -3.41
N GLY A 210 3.16 18.48 -3.92
CA GLY A 210 1.94 19.18 -4.25
C GLY A 210 0.95 19.20 -3.07
N ALA A 211 0.07 20.20 -3.06
CA ALA A 211 -1.09 20.23 -2.19
C ALA A 211 -2.25 19.48 -2.85
N VAL A 212 -2.94 18.62 -2.09
CA VAL A 212 -4.21 18.04 -2.54
C VAL A 212 -5.30 19.09 -2.41
N VAL A 213 -5.86 19.54 -3.53
CA VAL A 213 -6.91 20.57 -3.57
C VAL A 213 -8.31 19.99 -3.78
N SER A 214 -8.39 18.79 -4.34
CA SER A 214 -9.63 18.02 -4.48
C SER A 214 -9.31 16.52 -4.48
N SER A 215 -10.21 15.70 -3.96
CA SER A 215 -10.07 14.25 -3.99
C SER A 215 -11.43 13.56 -4.02
N SER A 216 -11.54 12.51 -4.83
CA SER A 216 -12.66 11.59 -4.91
C SER A 216 -12.18 10.15 -4.68
N SER A 217 -13.06 9.16 -4.87
CA SER A 217 -12.67 7.76 -4.83
C SER A 217 -11.71 7.36 -5.94
N THR A 218 -11.79 7.98 -7.12
CA THR A 218 -11.02 7.61 -8.31
C THR A 218 -10.06 8.69 -8.80
N SER A 219 -10.19 9.94 -8.32
CA SER A 219 -9.36 11.06 -8.76
C SER A 219 -8.80 11.90 -7.62
N VAL A 220 -7.62 12.50 -7.84
CA VAL A 220 -7.00 13.46 -6.92
C VAL A 220 -6.42 14.62 -7.73
N ASP A 221 -6.72 15.85 -7.31
CA ASP A 221 -6.16 17.06 -7.90
C ASP A 221 -4.99 17.54 -7.05
N TYR A 222 -3.81 17.58 -7.65
CA TYR A 222 -2.57 18.06 -7.06
C TYR A 222 -2.19 19.43 -7.63
N GLN A 223 -2.12 20.42 -6.75
CA GLN A 223 -1.60 21.75 -7.07
C GLN A 223 -0.13 21.85 -6.65
N PHE A 224 0.71 22.33 -7.57
CA PHE A 224 2.12 22.56 -7.33
C PHE A 224 2.45 24.04 -7.46
N SER A 225 3.07 24.62 -6.44
CA SER A 225 3.57 25.99 -6.47
C SER A 225 5.10 25.98 -6.60
N ILE A 226 5.62 26.53 -7.70
CA ILE A 226 7.06 26.60 -7.99
C ILE A 226 7.41 28.04 -8.36
N ASN A 227 8.16 28.72 -7.48
CA ASN A 227 8.69 30.07 -7.70
C ASN A 227 7.62 31.10 -8.14
N GLY A 228 6.45 31.09 -7.48
CA GLY A 228 5.34 31.99 -7.78
C GLY A 228 4.49 31.62 -9.01
N GLY A 229 4.81 30.50 -9.69
CA GLY A 229 3.92 29.86 -10.65
C GLY A 229 3.19 28.68 -10.01
N GLU A 230 1.97 28.44 -10.47
CA GLU A 230 1.13 27.33 -10.04
C GLU A 230 0.66 26.50 -11.22
N VAL A 231 0.56 25.19 -11.03
CA VAL A 231 -0.08 24.24 -11.95
C VAL A 231 -0.89 23.22 -11.14
N THR A 232 -2.09 22.90 -11.63
CA THR A 232 -2.94 21.85 -11.06
C THR A 232 -3.06 20.71 -12.06
N TYR A 233 -2.79 19.48 -11.61
CA TYR A 233 -3.01 18.26 -12.38
C TYR A 233 -4.04 17.39 -11.66
N ARG A 234 -4.97 16.82 -12.43
CA ARG A 234 -5.86 15.75 -11.97
C ARG A 234 -5.25 14.41 -12.36
N LEU A 235 -5.09 13.54 -11.39
CA LEU A 235 -4.79 12.14 -11.61
C LEU A 235 -6.07 11.33 -11.46
N THR A 236 -6.38 10.46 -12.41
CA THR A 236 -7.53 9.55 -12.34
C THR A 236 -7.03 8.12 -12.42
N SER A 237 -7.26 7.35 -11.36
CA SER A 237 -6.97 5.93 -11.27
C SER A 237 -7.96 5.13 -12.12
N GLU A 238 -7.47 4.14 -12.86
CA GLU A 238 -8.32 3.14 -13.51
C GLU A 238 -8.71 2.00 -12.55
N ALA A 239 -7.98 1.84 -11.45
CA ALA A 239 -8.29 0.89 -10.40
C ALA A 239 -9.39 1.41 -9.45
N ASP A 240 -10.17 0.48 -8.88
CA ASP A 240 -11.20 0.76 -7.86
C ASP A 240 -10.60 1.41 -6.59
N ALA A 241 -9.35 1.04 -6.25
CA ALA A 241 -8.59 1.64 -5.16
C ALA A 241 -7.57 2.63 -5.73
N ASN A 242 -7.70 3.91 -5.38
CA ASN A 242 -6.84 4.95 -5.92
C ASN A 242 -5.45 4.99 -5.22
N PRO A 243 -4.35 4.69 -5.95
CA PRO A 243 -3.00 4.63 -5.38
C PRO A 243 -2.46 6.02 -5.02
N PHE A 244 -2.98 7.09 -5.62
CA PHE A 244 -2.52 8.46 -5.41
C PHE A 244 -3.08 9.09 -4.13
N THR A 245 -3.74 8.31 -3.28
CA THR A 245 -4.19 8.79 -1.97
C THR A 245 -3.16 8.40 -0.90
N SER A 246 -2.70 9.40 -0.15
CA SER A 246 -1.72 9.18 0.93
C SER A 246 -2.28 8.36 2.11
N ALA A 247 -3.57 8.00 2.09
CA ALA A 247 -4.23 7.23 3.13
C ALA A 247 -3.85 5.74 3.12
N LEU A 248 -3.55 5.15 1.96
CA LEU A 248 -3.29 3.70 1.84
C LEU A 248 -2.14 3.26 2.75
N PHE A 249 -0.97 3.89 2.61
CA PHE A 249 0.22 3.53 3.36
C PHE A 249 0.16 3.97 4.83
N ARG A 250 -0.47 5.12 5.13
CA ARG A 250 -0.64 5.58 6.53
C ARG A 250 -1.50 4.64 7.36
N ASN A 251 -2.47 3.98 6.73
CA ASN A 251 -3.38 3.07 7.42
C ASN A 251 -2.82 1.65 7.53
N PHE A 252 -1.67 1.36 6.92
CA PHE A 252 -1.03 0.04 6.98
C PHE A 252 0.14 0.02 7.95
N LYS A 253 -0.03 -0.69 9.06
CA LYS A 253 1.02 -0.93 10.05
C LYS A 253 0.84 -2.28 10.72
N LEU A 254 1.80 -3.17 10.51
CA LEU A 254 1.79 -4.47 11.17
C LEU A 254 2.25 -4.36 12.62
N THR A 255 1.58 -5.11 13.49
CA THR A 255 1.98 -5.35 14.87
C THR A 255 2.87 -6.59 14.95
N ARG A 256 3.74 -6.62 15.96
CA ARG A 256 4.59 -7.77 16.21
C ARG A 256 3.79 -9.03 16.56
N THR A 257 2.62 -8.88 17.19
CA THR A 257 1.77 -9.99 17.64
C THR A 257 0.47 -10.10 16.86
N LEU A 258 -0.01 -11.34 16.70
CA LEU A 258 -1.31 -11.69 16.11
C LEU A 258 -2.45 -11.66 17.12
N TYR A 259 -2.17 -12.11 18.35
CA TYR A 259 -3.10 -12.12 19.48
C TYR A 259 -2.73 -11.08 20.54
#